data_AF-A0A2J6HLV4-F1
#
_entry.id   AF-A0A2J6HLV4-F1
#
_cell.length_a   1.000
_cell.length_b   1.000
_cell.length_c   1.000
_cell.angle_alpha   90.00
_cell.angle_beta   90.00
_cell.angle_gamma   90.00
#
_symmetry.space_group_name_H-M   'P 1'
#
loop_
_entity.id
_entity.type
_entity.pdbx_description
1 polymer ?
#
loop_
_entity_poly.entity_id
_entity_poly.type
_entity_poly.pdbx_seq_one_letter_code
_entity_poly.pdbx_strand_id
1 'polypeptide(L)'
;MTGKLIAIRAKQTKESSKFIYAFTFMFLFIFGAGTLKAQNNVNMLPDSGNVGIGTQTPNEKFEVHGNAKIHGKVKMTDSVEVEGVFETKQMKGAEIIESDTLVISRIMSPDSLIYIGDSTLVIDDKNRKIYDDYHSGIVMLSPLSYAPSQYSFACGYRAMVAKNADYAIAIGHDIRSYGENSFVIGTGGETYFSNSIPNSLAIGFNTYQASFFVGPSTSLIKTGNVGVSTTDPKDKFQIGEGVESITFGSALNNDAGWF
;
A
#
# COMPACT_ATOMS: atom_id res chain seq x y z
N MET A 1 -4.03 25.52 -127.34
CA MET A 1 -4.37 26.53 -126.32
C MET A 1 -4.51 25.80 -124.99
N THR A 2 -3.75 26.25 -123.99
CA THR A 2 -3.48 25.64 -122.68
C THR A 2 -4.65 25.87 -121.71
N GLY A 3 -5.28 24.79 -121.25
CA GLY A 3 -6.31 24.82 -120.20
C GLY A 3 -5.68 24.87 -118.80
N LYS A 4 -5.97 25.94 -118.07
CA LYS A 4 -5.41 26.29 -116.76
C LYS A 4 -6.11 25.48 -115.65
N LEU A 5 -5.36 24.71 -114.86
CA LEU A 5 -5.87 24.04 -113.65
C LEU A 5 -6.12 25.11 -112.57
N ILE A 6 -7.38 25.34 -112.18
CA ILE A 6 -7.73 26.25 -111.10
C ILE A 6 -7.74 25.45 -109.79
N ALA A 7 -6.76 25.72 -108.93
CA ALA A 7 -6.74 25.21 -107.56
C ALA A 7 -7.83 25.90 -106.72
N ILE A 8 -8.81 25.15 -106.22
CA ILE A 8 -9.79 25.63 -105.25
C ILE A 8 -9.09 25.67 -103.88
N ARG A 9 -8.71 26.88 -103.45
CA ARG A 9 -8.22 27.12 -102.09
C ARG A 9 -9.42 27.30 -101.17
N ALA A 10 -9.75 26.27 -100.37
CA ALA A 10 -10.74 26.41 -99.31
C ALA A 10 -10.28 27.48 -98.30
N LYS A 11 -11.02 28.57 -98.21
CA LYS A 11 -10.73 29.71 -97.34
C LYS A 11 -11.14 29.33 -95.91
N GLN A 12 -10.19 28.96 -95.04
CA GLN A 12 -10.46 28.94 -93.60
C GLN A 12 -10.89 30.36 -93.19
N THR A 13 -12.15 30.51 -92.78
CA THR A 13 -12.70 31.78 -92.34
C THR A 13 -12.25 32.07 -90.91
N LYS A 14 -11.92 33.33 -90.65
CA LYS A 14 -11.39 33.83 -89.37
C LYS A 14 -12.32 33.62 -88.16
N GLU A 15 -13.57 33.22 -88.41
CA GLU A 15 -14.60 32.96 -87.40
C GLU A 15 -14.52 31.55 -86.82
N SER A 16 -14.15 30.54 -87.60
CA SER A 16 -13.99 29.16 -87.09
C SER A 16 -12.76 29.03 -86.19
N SER A 17 -11.71 29.81 -86.42
CA SER A 17 -10.57 29.88 -85.49
C SER A 17 -10.94 30.59 -84.18
N LYS A 18 -11.70 31.70 -84.21
CA LYS A 18 -12.19 32.37 -82.99
C LYS A 18 -13.06 31.46 -82.14
N PHE A 19 -13.92 30.64 -82.76
CA PHE A 19 -14.76 29.69 -82.04
C PHE A 19 -13.92 28.59 -81.38
N ILE A 20 -12.90 28.08 -82.07
CA ILE A 20 -11.97 27.08 -81.51
C ILE A 20 -11.15 27.69 -80.37
N TYR A 21 -10.62 28.91 -80.52
CA TYR A 21 -9.89 29.58 -79.43
C TYR A 21 -10.80 29.89 -78.25
N ALA A 22 -12.02 30.39 -78.47
CA ALA A 22 -12.97 30.66 -77.39
C ALA A 22 -13.38 29.37 -76.66
N PHE A 23 -13.63 28.29 -77.39
CA PHE A 23 -13.93 26.97 -76.81
C PHE A 23 -12.73 26.41 -76.04
N THR A 24 -11.52 26.53 -76.58
CA THR A 24 -10.27 26.06 -75.92
C THR A 24 -9.93 26.91 -74.68
N PHE A 25 -10.13 28.23 -74.74
CA PHE A 25 -9.92 29.14 -73.62
C PHE A 25 -10.97 28.91 -72.52
N MET A 26 -12.23 28.68 -72.90
CA MET A 26 -13.30 28.34 -71.95
C MET A 26 -13.09 26.96 -71.31
N PHE A 27 -12.61 25.98 -72.08
CA PHE A 27 -12.24 24.66 -71.55
C PHE A 27 -11.04 24.74 -70.59
N LEU A 28 -10.05 25.61 -70.88
CA LEU A 28 -8.91 25.88 -70.00
C LEU A 28 -9.31 26.70 -68.76
N PHE A 29 -10.30 27.59 -68.85
CA PHE A 29 -10.76 28.41 -67.71
C PHE A 29 -11.65 27.61 -66.75
N ILE A 30 -12.46 26.68 -67.27
CA ILE A 30 -13.31 25.80 -66.45
C ILE A 30 -12.46 24.73 -65.71
N PHE A 31 -11.35 24.27 -66.30
CA PHE A 31 -10.49 23.24 -65.69
C PHE A 31 -9.17 23.75 -65.08
N GLY A 32 -8.70 24.95 -65.43
CA GLY A 32 -7.36 25.44 -65.08
C GLY A 32 -7.30 26.45 -63.91
N ALA A 33 -8.42 27.03 -63.49
CA ALA A 33 -8.46 28.03 -62.42
C ALA A 33 -9.01 27.52 -61.08
N GLY A 34 -9.56 26.31 -61.04
CA GLY A 34 -10.00 25.67 -59.81
C GLY A 34 -9.12 24.46 -59.50
N THR A 35 -8.30 24.54 -58.46
CA THR A 35 -7.77 23.31 -57.85
C THR A 35 -8.98 22.57 -57.27
N LEU A 36 -9.55 21.63 -58.02
CA LEU A 36 -10.50 20.66 -57.49
C LEU A 36 -9.71 19.75 -56.56
N LYS A 37 -9.46 20.20 -55.33
CA LYS A 37 -9.15 19.27 -54.26
C LYS A 37 -10.43 18.47 -54.08
N ALA A 38 -10.42 17.24 -54.60
CA ALA A 38 -11.46 16.28 -54.25
C ALA A 38 -11.55 16.31 -52.71
N GLN A 39 -12.68 16.78 -52.20
CA GLN A 39 -12.98 16.69 -50.77
C GLN A 39 -13.31 15.22 -50.48
N ASN A 40 -12.30 14.36 -50.61
CA ASN A 40 -12.23 13.24 -49.71
C ASN A 40 -12.14 13.89 -48.33
N ASN A 41 -13.08 13.60 -47.44
CA ASN A 41 -13.03 13.96 -46.02
C ASN A 41 -11.83 13.26 -45.34
N VAL A 42 -10.63 13.48 -45.85
CA VAL A 42 -9.38 13.21 -45.17
C VAL A 42 -9.06 14.54 -44.51
N ASN A 43 -9.00 14.57 -43.19
CA ASN A 43 -8.50 15.72 -42.46
C ASN A 43 -7.17 16.13 -43.08
N MET A 44 -7.15 17.21 -43.89
CA MET A 44 -5.92 17.73 -44.46
C MET A 44 -5.15 18.38 -43.32
N LEU A 45 -4.13 17.68 -42.83
CA LEU A 45 -3.14 18.25 -41.94
C LEU A 45 -2.33 19.29 -42.71
N PRO A 46 -1.89 20.39 -42.07
CA PRO A 46 -1.10 21.39 -42.76
C PRO A 46 0.25 20.81 -43.20
N ASP A 47 0.75 21.25 -44.36
CA ASP A 47 2.06 20.85 -44.90
C ASP A 47 3.23 21.21 -43.94
N SER A 48 2.98 22.09 -42.97
CA SER A 48 3.91 22.47 -41.89
C SER A 48 4.21 21.33 -40.90
N GLY A 49 3.41 20.26 -40.89
CA GLY A 49 3.69 19.04 -40.14
C GLY A 49 3.40 19.09 -38.63
N ASN A 50 2.94 20.22 -38.08
CA ASN A 50 2.42 20.32 -36.70
C ASN A 50 0.91 20.57 -36.74
N VAL A 51 0.17 19.96 -35.83
CA VAL A 51 -1.29 20.05 -35.75
C VAL A 51 -1.69 20.77 -34.47
N GLY A 52 -2.13 22.03 -34.60
CA GLY A 52 -2.66 22.81 -33.49
C GLY A 52 -4.19 22.79 -33.46
N ILE A 53 -4.78 22.51 -32.30
CA ILE A 53 -6.22 22.68 -32.03
C ILE A 53 -6.37 23.83 -31.04
N GLY A 54 -6.97 24.94 -31.47
CA GLY A 54 -7.10 26.15 -30.64
C GLY A 54 -5.83 27.02 -30.59
N THR A 55 -4.75 26.65 -31.29
CA THR A 55 -3.52 27.45 -31.48
C THR A 55 -3.11 27.48 -32.94
N GLN A 56 -2.60 28.62 -33.40
CA GLN A 56 -2.05 28.79 -34.76
C GLN A 56 -0.53 28.56 -34.81
N THR A 57 0.12 28.52 -33.65
CA THR A 57 1.57 28.39 -33.50
C THR A 57 1.88 27.25 -32.52
N PRO A 58 1.62 25.98 -32.90
CA PRO A 58 1.92 24.83 -32.06
C PRO A 58 3.44 24.64 -31.93
N ASN A 59 3.90 24.52 -30.69
CA ASN A 59 5.29 24.23 -30.32
C ASN A 59 5.59 22.73 -30.38
N GLU A 60 4.56 21.87 -30.31
CA GLU A 60 4.67 20.42 -30.46
C GLU A 60 4.01 19.88 -31.73
N LYS A 61 4.34 18.63 -32.10
CA LYS A 61 3.76 17.97 -33.29
C LYS A 61 2.23 17.89 -33.23
N PHE A 62 1.68 17.74 -32.03
CA PHE A 62 0.27 17.85 -31.75
C PHE A 62 0.07 18.64 -30.47
N GLU A 63 -0.69 19.73 -30.55
CA GLU A 63 -0.93 20.61 -29.40
C GLU A 63 -2.40 21.05 -29.36
N VAL A 64 -3.01 20.95 -28.19
CA VAL A 64 -4.41 21.33 -27.96
C VAL A 64 -4.45 22.41 -26.89
N HIS A 65 -4.83 23.62 -27.27
CA HIS A 65 -5.12 24.71 -26.31
C HIS A 65 -6.58 24.58 -25.85
N GLY A 66 -6.84 23.62 -24.96
CA GLY A 66 -8.17 23.34 -24.43
C GLY A 66 -8.36 21.88 -24.01
N ASN A 67 -9.61 21.47 -23.81
CA ASN A 67 -9.94 20.11 -23.38
C ASN A 67 -9.94 19.12 -24.55
N ALA A 68 -9.26 17.98 -24.39
CA ALA A 68 -9.36 16.85 -25.31
C ALA A 68 -10.28 15.77 -24.73
N LYS A 69 -11.32 15.37 -25.47
CA LYS A 69 -12.18 14.23 -25.11
C LYS A 69 -11.86 13.06 -26.03
N ILE A 70 -11.37 11.96 -25.45
CA ILE A 70 -11.00 10.74 -26.16
C ILE A 70 -11.91 9.62 -25.69
N HIS A 71 -12.76 9.08 -26.59
CA HIS A 71 -13.68 7.99 -26.27
C HIS A 71 -12.98 6.61 -26.18
N GLY A 72 -11.74 6.51 -26.69
CA GLY A 72 -10.93 5.29 -26.71
C GLY A 72 -9.79 5.28 -25.70
N LYS A 73 -8.91 4.29 -25.81
CA LYS A 73 -7.67 4.20 -25.02
C LYS A 73 -6.61 5.12 -25.59
N VAL A 74 -5.88 5.80 -24.73
CA VAL A 74 -4.65 6.50 -25.07
C VAL A 74 -3.48 5.57 -24.73
N LYS A 75 -2.66 5.24 -25.72
CA LYS A 75 -1.43 4.46 -25.52
C LYS A 75 -0.24 5.39 -25.69
N MET A 76 0.44 5.68 -24.59
CA MET A 76 1.76 6.33 -24.62
C MET A 76 2.83 5.25 -24.53
N THR A 77 3.93 5.40 -25.26
CA THR A 77 5.04 4.41 -25.30
C THR A 77 6.17 4.73 -24.35
N ASP A 78 6.20 5.96 -23.84
CA ASP A 78 7.22 6.47 -22.93
C ASP A 78 6.51 6.97 -21.67
N SER A 79 6.55 8.28 -21.39
CA SER A 79 5.96 8.89 -20.21
C SER A 79 4.65 9.66 -20.48
N VAL A 80 3.94 9.96 -19.39
CA VAL A 80 2.87 10.97 -19.34
C VAL A 80 3.26 11.95 -18.25
N GLU A 81 3.46 13.22 -18.61
CA GLU A 81 3.71 14.30 -17.67
C GLU A 81 2.42 15.11 -17.47
N VAL A 82 2.06 15.37 -16.21
CA VAL A 82 0.87 16.14 -15.83
C VAL A 82 1.29 17.19 -14.82
N GLU A 83 1.20 18.47 -15.19
CA GLU A 83 1.56 19.59 -14.31
C GLU A 83 0.58 19.77 -13.12
N GLY A 84 -0.58 19.12 -13.18
CA GLY A 84 -1.65 19.21 -12.17
C GLY A 84 -2.08 17.84 -11.62
N VAL A 85 -3.39 17.67 -11.45
CA VAL A 85 -3.95 16.44 -10.85
C VAL A 85 -4.16 15.36 -11.90
N PHE A 86 -3.65 14.16 -11.63
CA PHE A 86 -3.98 12.97 -12.39
C PHE A 86 -5.14 12.21 -11.73
N GLU A 87 -6.37 12.41 -12.22
CA GLU A 87 -7.55 11.66 -11.77
C GLU A 87 -7.73 10.39 -12.60
N THR A 88 -7.65 9.22 -11.95
CA THR A 88 -7.96 7.94 -12.58
C THR A 88 -8.77 7.06 -11.64
N LYS A 89 -9.62 6.20 -12.23
CA LYS A 89 -10.32 5.16 -11.47
C LYS A 89 -9.40 4.02 -11.03
N GLN A 90 -8.33 3.78 -11.81
CA GLN A 90 -7.42 2.68 -11.56
C GLN A 90 -6.05 2.94 -12.19
N MET A 91 -4.99 2.67 -11.42
CA MET A 91 -3.62 2.51 -11.91
C MET A 91 -3.29 1.02 -11.87
N LYS A 92 -2.82 0.44 -12.98
CA LYS A 92 -2.38 -0.96 -13.06
C LYS A 92 -0.93 -1.00 -13.52
N GLY A 93 -0.10 -1.81 -12.85
CA GLY A 93 1.31 -1.96 -13.19
C GLY A 93 2.18 -0.77 -12.81
N ALA A 94 1.74 0.08 -11.87
CA ALA A 94 2.58 1.12 -11.29
C ALA A 94 3.60 0.45 -10.35
N GLU A 95 4.89 0.69 -10.59
CA GLU A 95 5.99 0.19 -9.76
C GLU A 95 6.22 1.10 -8.55
N ILE A 96 6.22 2.42 -8.77
CA ILE A 96 6.47 3.44 -7.74
C ILE A 96 5.40 4.54 -7.86
N ILE A 97 4.86 4.98 -6.71
CA ILE A 97 4.03 6.19 -6.60
C ILE A 97 4.77 7.17 -5.68
N GLU A 98 5.52 8.09 -6.27
CA GLU A 98 6.20 9.14 -5.54
C GLU A 98 5.20 10.26 -5.23
N SER A 99 4.97 10.54 -3.95
CA SER A 99 4.06 11.60 -3.51
C SER A 99 4.49 12.15 -2.15
N ASP A 100 4.35 13.47 -1.93
CA ASP A 100 4.59 14.10 -0.63
C ASP A 100 3.65 13.54 0.45
N THR A 101 2.42 13.19 0.06
CA THR A 101 1.46 12.53 0.94
C THR A 101 0.57 11.61 0.12
N LEU A 102 0.59 10.33 0.47
CA LEU A 102 -0.34 9.34 -0.07
C LEU A 102 -1.59 9.28 0.81
N VAL A 103 -2.68 9.91 0.39
CA VAL A 103 -3.99 9.82 1.06
C VAL A 103 -4.84 8.75 0.36
N ILE A 104 -5.23 7.73 1.12
CA ILE A 104 -5.92 6.55 0.62
C ILE A 104 -7.03 6.17 1.60
N SER A 105 -8.28 6.11 1.14
CA SER A 105 -9.41 5.73 2.02
C SER A 105 -9.32 4.29 2.51
N ARG A 106 -8.72 3.40 1.71
CA ARG A 106 -8.55 1.97 2.02
C ARG A 106 -7.52 1.34 1.10
N ILE A 107 -6.62 0.52 1.65
CA ILE A 107 -5.74 -0.36 0.86
C ILE A 107 -6.39 -1.74 0.75
N MET A 108 -6.57 -2.24 -0.48
CA MET A 108 -7.08 -3.59 -0.73
C MET A 108 -6.00 -4.41 -1.45
N SER A 109 -5.17 -5.12 -0.69
CA SER A 109 -4.16 -6.04 -1.24
C SER A 109 -4.77 -7.44 -1.41
N PRO A 110 -4.78 -8.06 -2.61
CA PRO A 110 -5.23 -9.45 -2.76
C PRO A 110 -4.35 -10.43 -1.96
N ASP A 111 -3.05 -10.13 -1.78
CA ASP A 111 -2.05 -11.08 -1.26
C ASP A 111 -1.48 -10.74 0.13
N SER A 112 -1.90 -9.62 0.72
CA SER A 112 -1.65 -9.25 2.12
C SER A 112 -0.44 -8.40 2.51
N LEU A 113 0.23 -7.81 1.54
CA LEU A 113 1.44 -7.02 1.78
C LEU A 113 1.22 -5.53 1.49
N ILE A 114 1.74 -4.68 2.37
CA ILE A 114 1.90 -3.22 2.23
C ILE A 114 3.40 -2.95 2.49
N TYR A 115 4.16 -2.53 1.47
CA TYR A 115 5.58 -2.16 1.63
C TYR A 115 5.69 -0.63 1.77
N ILE A 116 6.20 -0.14 2.92
CA ILE A 116 6.47 1.29 3.15
C ILE A 116 7.98 1.46 3.28
N GLY A 117 8.64 1.76 2.15
CA GLY A 117 10.08 1.98 2.07
C GLY A 117 10.93 0.71 2.27
N ASP A 118 12.22 0.92 2.08
CA ASP A 118 13.20 -0.14 1.83
C ASP A 118 13.64 -0.87 3.10
N SER A 119 13.30 -0.41 4.32
CA SER A 119 13.69 -1.15 5.54
C SER A 119 13.14 -0.81 6.93
N THR A 120 12.32 0.22 7.18
CA THR A 120 12.26 0.79 8.55
C THR A 120 10.92 0.77 9.28
N LEU A 121 9.77 0.64 8.60
CA LEU A 121 8.45 0.63 9.27
C LEU A 121 7.30 0.18 8.36
N VAL A 122 6.96 -1.10 8.39
CA VAL A 122 5.68 -1.58 7.86
C VAL A 122 4.59 -1.26 8.88
N ILE A 123 3.80 -0.21 8.63
CA ILE A 123 2.48 -0.03 9.26
C ILE A 123 1.50 -0.92 8.50
N ASP A 124 1.46 -2.19 8.90
CA ASP A 124 0.64 -3.19 8.26
C ASP A 124 -0.81 -3.09 8.76
N ASP A 125 -1.63 -2.31 8.07
CA ASP A 125 -3.08 -2.26 8.34
C ASP A 125 -3.72 -3.66 8.22
N LYS A 126 -3.15 -4.54 7.39
CA LYS A 126 -3.68 -5.87 7.10
C LYS A 126 -3.32 -6.93 8.13
N ASN A 127 -2.14 -6.84 8.75
CA ASN A 127 -1.75 -7.70 9.88
C ASN A 127 -1.92 -6.99 11.25
N ARG A 128 -2.38 -5.73 11.29
CA ARG A 128 -2.45 -4.84 12.48
C ARG A 128 -1.17 -4.85 13.32
N LYS A 129 -0.02 -4.84 12.64
CA LYS A 129 1.32 -4.94 13.21
C LYS A 129 2.19 -3.82 12.68
N ILE A 130 3.25 -3.52 13.42
CA ILE A 130 4.25 -2.53 13.03
C ILE A 130 5.63 -3.22 13.03
N TYR A 131 6.31 -3.40 11.88
CA TYR A 131 7.57 -4.20 11.74
C TYR A 131 8.64 -3.62 10.74
N ASP A 132 9.83 -4.24 10.55
CA ASP A 132 10.98 -3.79 9.71
C ASP A 132 11.44 -4.89 8.70
N ASP A 133 12.33 -4.57 7.74
CA ASP A 133 12.72 -5.42 6.57
C ASP A 133 13.90 -6.38 6.80
N TYR A 134 14.59 -6.30 7.94
CA TYR A 134 15.57 -7.32 8.33
C TYR A 134 14.93 -8.50 9.08
N HIS A 135 13.60 -8.65 9.00
CA HIS A 135 12.80 -9.52 9.87
C HIS A 135 13.03 -9.23 11.37
N SER A 136 13.41 -8.00 11.70
CA SER A 136 13.74 -7.53 13.04
C SER A 136 12.86 -6.34 13.40
N GLY A 137 11.57 -6.43 13.07
CA GLY A 137 10.62 -5.35 13.28
C GLY A 137 10.57 -4.82 14.69
N ILE A 138 9.84 -3.71 14.91
CA ILE A 138 9.56 -3.17 16.26
C ILE A 138 9.47 -4.34 17.24
N VAL A 139 10.49 -4.43 18.11
CA VAL A 139 10.95 -5.64 18.82
C VAL A 139 9.89 -6.06 19.85
N MET A 140 8.77 -6.61 19.36
CA MET A 140 7.65 -7.10 20.16
C MET A 140 7.16 -8.50 19.71
N LEU A 141 7.57 -9.06 18.57
CA LEU A 141 7.10 -10.38 18.11
C LEU A 141 8.19 -11.12 17.33
N SER A 142 9.06 -11.86 18.02
CA SER A 142 10.01 -12.79 17.42
C SER A 142 9.29 -14.11 17.02
N PRO A 143 9.84 -14.93 16.09
CA PRO A 143 9.18 -16.15 15.60
C PRO A 143 8.63 -17.07 16.71
N LEU A 144 7.52 -17.75 16.39
CA LEU A 144 6.81 -18.74 17.23
C LEU A 144 6.02 -18.20 18.44
N SER A 145 5.88 -16.88 18.60
CA SER A 145 5.00 -16.33 19.64
C SER A 145 3.52 -16.38 19.26
N TYR A 146 2.65 -16.78 20.19
CA TYR A 146 1.25 -17.16 19.92
C TYR A 146 0.31 -16.78 21.06
N ALA A 147 -0.75 -16.02 20.78
CA ALA A 147 -1.72 -15.57 21.77
C ALA A 147 -3.17 -15.71 21.25
N PRO A 148 -3.86 -16.85 21.51
CA PRO A 148 -5.18 -17.16 20.97
C PRO A 148 -6.36 -16.70 21.85
N SER A 149 -6.11 -16.24 23.08
CA SER A 149 -7.17 -15.88 24.04
C SER A 149 -7.60 -14.42 23.91
N GLN A 150 -8.79 -14.08 24.41
CA GLN A 150 -9.35 -12.73 24.26
C GLN A 150 -8.49 -11.71 25.00
N TYR A 151 -8.21 -10.57 24.35
CA TYR A 151 -7.44 -9.46 24.93
C TYR A 151 -6.04 -9.84 25.43
N SER A 152 -5.47 -10.94 24.92
CA SER A 152 -4.16 -11.43 25.32
C SER A 152 -3.00 -10.83 24.51
N PHE A 153 -1.79 -10.82 25.09
CA PHE A 153 -0.58 -10.31 24.46
C PHE A 153 0.59 -11.27 24.66
N ALA A 154 1.27 -11.65 23.57
CA ALA A 154 2.52 -12.42 23.63
C ALA A 154 3.62 -11.69 22.86
N CYS A 155 4.81 -11.60 23.43
CA CYS A 155 5.93 -10.85 22.87
C CYS A 155 7.27 -11.55 23.15
N GLY A 156 8.18 -11.53 22.17
CA GLY A 156 9.48 -12.22 22.23
C GLY A 156 9.51 -13.52 21.40
N TYR A 157 10.40 -14.47 21.72
CA TYR A 157 10.59 -15.73 20.95
C TYR A 157 9.91 -16.90 21.66
N ARG A 158 9.07 -17.66 20.95
CA ARG A 158 8.32 -18.79 21.55
C ARG A 158 7.53 -18.39 22.82
N ALA A 159 7.07 -17.14 22.91
CA ALA A 159 6.20 -16.68 24.00
C ALA A 159 4.74 -17.04 23.68
N MET A 160 4.08 -17.76 24.59
CA MET A 160 2.74 -18.28 24.33
C MET A 160 1.74 -17.82 25.41
N VAL A 161 0.55 -17.42 24.99
CA VAL A 161 -0.64 -17.41 25.85
C VAL A 161 -1.47 -18.64 25.47
N ALA A 162 -1.99 -19.38 26.45
CA ALA A 162 -2.79 -20.57 26.21
C ALA A 162 -4.22 -20.22 25.77
N LYS A 163 -4.99 -21.22 25.31
CA LYS A 163 -6.43 -21.08 25.05
C LYS A 163 -7.20 -21.00 26.37
N ASN A 164 -8.18 -20.09 26.46
CA ASN A 164 -8.96 -19.76 27.66
C ASN A 164 -8.17 -19.02 28.77
N ALA A 165 -7.05 -18.40 28.41
CA ALA A 165 -6.27 -17.51 29.27
C ALA A 165 -6.54 -16.05 28.87
N ASP A 166 -7.80 -15.63 29.02
CA ASP A 166 -8.21 -14.28 28.61
C ASP A 166 -7.46 -13.22 29.43
N TYR A 167 -7.18 -12.07 28.81
CA TYR A 167 -6.41 -10.95 29.36
C TYR A 167 -4.96 -11.27 29.75
N ALA A 168 -4.46 -12.47 29.44
CA ALA A 168 -3.13 -12.89 29.84
C ALA A 168 -2.02 -12.27 28.98
N ILE A 169 -0.85 -12.09 29.60
CA ILE A 169 0.32 -11.43 28.99
C ILE A 169 1.55 -12.34 29.13
N ALA A 170 2.33 -12.50 28.06
CA ALA A 170 3.59 -13.23 28.03
C ALA A 170 4.68 -12.40 27.33
N ILE A 171 5.74 -11.99 28.03
CA ILE A 171 6.84 -11.21 27.46
C ILE A 171 8.19 -11.86 27.73
N GLY A 172 8.86 -12.36 26.67
CA GLY A 172 10.20 -12.92 26.76
C GLY A 172 10.49 -14.10 25.84
N HIS A 173 11.37 -15.00 26.27
CA HIS A 173 11.89 -16.11 25.46
C HIS A 173 11.51 -17.46 26.09
N ASP A 174 10.86 -18.36 25.36
CA ASP A 174 10.43 -19.67 25.87
C ASP A 174 9.58 -19.57 27.15
N ILE A 175 8.44 -18.88 27.04
CA ILE A 175 7.54 -18.66 28.18
C ILE A 175 6.08 -19.00 27.85
N ARG A 176 5.26 -19.29 28.87
CA ARG A 176 3.84 -19.63 28.70
C ARG A 176 2.95 -19.05 29.80
N SER A 177 1.97 -18.24 29.41
CA SER A 177 0.90 -17.77 30.29
C SER A 177 -0.36 -18.64 30.09
N TYR A 178 -0.77 -19.36 31.13
CA TYR A 178 -1.89 -20.32 31.12
C TYR A 178 -3.11 -19.86 31.94
N GLY A 179 -2.93 -18.93 32.89
CA GLY A 179 -4.02 -18.42 33.74
C GLY A 179 -4.76 -17.23 33.11
N GLU A 180 -6.03 -17.05 33.47
CA GLU A 180 -6.75 -15.80 33.15
C GLU A 180 -6.12 -14.63 33.92
N ASN A 181 -6.00 -13.46 33.28
CA ASN A 181 -5.32 -12.29 33.86
C ASN A 181 -3.89 -12.57 34.35
N SER A 182 -3.23 -13.65 33.90
CA SER A 182 -1.87 -13.96 34.33
C SER A 182 -0.83 -13.26 33.47
N PHE A 183 0.22 -12.77 34.09
CA PHE A 183 1.35 -12.11 33.42
C PHE A 183 2.63 -12.93 33.65
N VAL A 184 3.32 -13.28 32.58
CA VAL A 184 4.63 -13.94 32.59
C VAL A 184 5.68 -13.05 31.95
N ILE A 185 6.81 -12.84 32.63
CA ILE A 185 7.96 -12.13 32.10
C ILE A 185 9.24 -12.94 32.30
N GLY A 186 10.05 -13.02 31.26
CA GLY A 186 11.45 -13.44 31.36
C GLY A 186 11.82 -14.56 30.40
N THR A 187 12.66 -15.50 30.84
CA THR A 187 13.19 -16.54 29.96
C THR A 187 13.06 -17.93 30.55
N GLY A 188 12.54 -18.87 29.75
CA GLY A 188 12.67 -20.30 30.02
C GLY A 188 14.13 -20.75 29.96
N GLY A 189 14.43 -21.84 30.66
CA GLY A 189 15.72 -22.53 30.54
C GLY A 189 15.70 -23.53 29.37
N GLU A 190 15.95 -24.82 29.67
CA GLU A 190 15.83 -25.90 28.67
C GLU A 190 14.39 -26.14 28.20
N THR A 191 13.42 -25.69 29.00
CA THR A 191 11.98 -25.79 28.74
C THR A 191 11.30 -24.45 29.04
N TYR A 192 9.98 -24.40 28.87
CA TYR A 192 9.22 -23.16 29.02
C TYR A 192 9.05 -22.75 30.48
N PHE A 193 9.32 -21.48 30.79
CA PHE A 193 8.88 -20.88 32.05
C PHE A 193 7.39 -20.55 31.97
N SER A 194 6.59 -20.96 32.96
CA SER A 194 5.13 -20.83 32.85
C SER A 194 4.43 -20.37 34.11
N ASN A 195 3.28 -19.74 33.93
CA ASN A 195 2.37 -19.37 35.01
C ASN A 195 0.94 -19.80 34.67
N SER A 196 0.37 -20.64 35.51
CA SER A 196 -1.00 -21.16 35.37
C SER A 196 -1.95 -20.61 36.42
N ILE A 197 -1.49 -19.70 37.28
CA ILE A 197 -2.28 -19.16 38.38
C ILE A 197 -3.03 -17.92 37.87
N PRO A 198 -4.37 -17.88 37.90
CA PRO A 198 -5.10 -16.69 37.49
C PRO A 198 -4.81 -15.47 38.38
N ASN A 199 -4.97 -14.26 37.82
CA ASN A 199 -4.76 -13.00 38.55
C ASN A 199 -3.40 -12.90 39.23
N SER A 200 -2.34 -13.31 38.53
CA SER A 200 -0.99 -13.38 39.10
C SER A 200 0.10 -12.92 38.13
N LEU A 201 1.25 -12.54 38.68
CA LEU A 201 2.46 -12.18 37.94
C LEU A 201 3.57 -13.17 38.28
N ALA A 202 4.24 -13.71 37.27
CA ALA A 202 5.41 -14.57 37.44
C ALA A 202 6.59 -14.03 36.63
N ILE A 203 7.73 -13.87 37.30
CA ILE A 203 8.98 -13.42 36.67
C ILE A 203 10.07 -14.46 36.94
N GLY A 204 10.77 -14.85 35.88
CA GLY A 204 11.84 -15.84 35.96
C GLY A 204 12.74 -15.79 34.73
N PHE A 205 14.04 -15.98 34.91
CA PHE A 205 15.03 -16.00 33.83
C PHE A 205 15.90 -17.26 33.92
N ASN A 206 16.02 -17.98 32.81
CA ASN A 206 16.70 -19.28 32.70
C ASN A 206 16.23 -20.28 33.78
N THR A 207 14.92 -20.36 33.97
CA THR A 207 14.29 -21.16 35.03
C THR A 207 12.96 -21.73 34.54
N TYR A 208 12.44 -22.73 35.25
CA TYR A 208 11.07 -23.23 35.07
C TYR A 208 10.16 -22.90 36.27
N GLN A 209 10.71 -22.29 37.32
CA GLN A 209 9.98 -21.81 38.50
C GLN A 209 10.10 -20.29 38.61
N ALA A 210 9.09 -19.64 39.18
CA ALA A 210 9.11 -18.20 39.35
C ALA A 210 10.17 -17.81 40.37
N SER A 211 11.11 -16.95 39.95
CA SER A 211 12.05 -16.33 40.89
C SER A 211 11.35 -15.26 41.71
N PHE A 212 10.42 -14.54 41.10
CA PHE A 212 9.53 -13.58 41.75
C PHE A 212 8.10 -13.83 41.31
N PHE A 213 7.18 -13.83 42.26
CA PHE A 213 5.78 -14.13 42.03
C PHE A 213 4.87 -13.18 42.81
N VAL A 214 3.79 -12.71 42.19
CA VAL A 214 2.71 -12.00 42.87
C VAL A 214 1.45 -12.83 42.69
N GLY A 215 0.95 -13.38 43.78
CA GLY A 215 -0.25 -14.22 43.78
C GLY A 215 -1.55 -13.41 43.78
N PRO A 216 -2.68 -14.07 43.53
CA PRO A 216 -3.98 -13.42 43.58
C PRO A 216 -4.29 -12.91 44.99
N SER A 217 -5.09 -11.85 45.07
CA SER A 217 -5.69 -11.44 46.33
C SER A 217 -6.86 -12.35 46.72
N THR A 218 -7.06 -12.54 48.02
CA THR A 218 -8.23 -13.27 48.55
C THR A 218 -9.51 -12.44 48.59
N SER A 219 -9.42 -11.12 48.37
CA SER A 219 -10.57 -10.20 48.35
C SER A 219 -10.23 -8.90 47.63
N LEU A 220 -11.24 -8.19 47.10
CA LEU A 220 -11.08 -6.91 46.39
C LEU A 220 -10.49 -5.77 47.24
N ILE A 221 -10.51 -5.91 48.57
CA ILE A 221 -9.95 -4.91 49.50
C ILE A 221 -8.56 -5.27 50.04
N LYS A 222 -7.99 -6.39 49.59
CA LYS A 222 -6.69 -6.91 50.03
C LYS A 222 -5.71 -6.91 48.86
N THR A 223 -4.42 -6.90 49.17
CA THR A 223 -3.35 -7.18 48.19
C THR A 223 -3.06 -8.67 48.11
N GLY A 224 -2.61 -9.12 46.94
CA GLY A 224 -1.99 -10.42 46.78
C GLY A 224 -0.66 -10.53 47.56
N ASN A 225 -0.25 -11.75 47.84
CA ASN A 225 1.02 -12.05 48.48
C ASN A 225 2.16 -12.09 47.45
N VAL A 226 3.36 -11.69 47.87
CA VAL A 226 4.56 -11.66 47.02
C VAL A 226 5.53 -12.76 47.46
N GLY A 227 6.03 -13.52 46.51
CA GLY A 227 6.96 -14.63 46.72
C GLY A 227 8.28 -14.41 46.00
N VAL A 228 9.38 -14.85 46.61
CA VAL A 228 10.67 -15.07 45.96
C VAL A 228 11.00 -16.55 46.05
N SER A 229 11.28 -17.18 44.91
CA SER A 229 11.50 -18.64 44.82
C SER A 229 10.31 -19.48 45.34
N THR A 230 9.09 -18.95 45.20
CA THR A 230 7.83 -19.65 45.48
C THR A 230 6.74 -19.12 44.55
N THR A 231 5.75 -19.96 44.23
CA THR A 231 4.55 -19.57 43.46
C THR A 231 3.27 -19.57 44.29
N ASP A 232 3.39 -19.83 45.59
CA ASP A 232 2.25 -19.90 46.51
C ASP A 232 2.61 -19.26 47.87
N PRO A 233 2.98 -17.96 47.88
CA PRO A 233 3.36 -17.27 49.10
C PRO A 233 2.20 -17.24 50.09
N LYS A 234 2.40 -17.83 51.28
CA LYS A 234 1.39 -17.95 52.35
C LYS A 234 1.29 -16.71 53.22
N ASP A 235 2.36 -15.95 53.28
CA ASP A 235 2.44 -14.66 53.96
C ASP A 235 2.65 -13.52 52.97
N LYS A 236 2.47 -12.27 53.44
CA LYS A 236 2.52 -11.07 52.60
C LYS A 236 3.78 -10.99 51.74
N PHE A 237 4.92 -11.32 52.32
CA PHE A 237 6.16 -11.55 51.59
C PHE A 237 6.80 -12.85 52.06
N GLN A 238 7.12 -13.76 51.15
CA GLN A 238 7.76 -15.03 51.46
C GLN A 238 8.96 -15.26 50.56
N ILE A 239 10.07 -15.73 51.13
CA ILE A 239 11.26 -16.19 50.42
C ILE A 239 11.40 -17.70 50.64
N GLY A 240 11.52 -18.47 49.57
CA GLY A 240 11.65 -19.93 49.60
C GLY A 240 10.34 -20.64 49.97
N GLU A 241 10.43 -21.96 50.18
CA GLU A 241 9.30 -22.84 50.51
C GLU A 241 9.67 -23.82 51.65
N GLY A 242 8.66 -24.39 52.30
CA GLY A 242 8.86 -25.40 53.34
C GLY A 242 9.52 -24.85 54.61
N VAL A 243 10.34 -25.68 55.26
CA VAL A 243 10.99 -25.37 56.55
C VAL A 243 12.08 -24.31 56.44
N GLU A 244 12.57 -24.05 55.24
CA GLU A 244 13.60 -23.04 54.96
C GLU A 244 12.99 -21.69 54.54
N SER A 245 11.66 -21.59 54.53
CA SER A 245 11.00 -20.35 54.17
C SER A 245 11.25 -19.24 55.19
N ILE A 246 11.50 -18.04 54.69
CA ILE A 246 11.54 -16.82 55.48
C ILE A 246 10.31 -16.02 55.12
N THR A 247 9.43 -15.75 56.09
CA THR A 247 8.19 -15.04 55.86
C THR A 247 8.14 -13.71 56.60
N PHE A 248 7.52 -12.73 55.95
CA PHE A 248 7.26 -11.40 56.46
C PHE A 248 5.80 -11.08 56.15
N GLY A 249 4.92 -11.48 57.05
CA GLY A 249 3.49 -11.25 56.95
C GLY A 249 2.86 -11.58 58.29
N SER A 250 2.25 -10.56 58.89
CA SER A 250 1.56 -10.52 60.19
C SER A 250 1.23 -11.89 60.82
N ALA A 251 1.71 -12.10 62.04
CA ALA A 251 1.37 -13.22 62.94
C ALA A 251 -0.15 -13.39 63.23
N LEU A 252 -1.00 -12.53 62.66
CA LEU A 252 -2.45 -12.61 62.63
C LEU A 252 -2.84 -12.21 61.21
N ASN A 253 -3.57 -13.07 60.52
CA ASN A 253 -3.98 -13.00 59.11
C ASN A 253 -4.93 -11.80 58.80
N ASN A 254 -4.55 -10.61 59.24
CA ASN A 254 -5.31 -9.37 59.20
C ASN A 254 -4.51 -8.47 58.29
N ASP A 255 -4.91 -8.36 57.02
CA ASP A 255 -4.25 -7.60 55.95
C ASP A 255 -4.07 -6.09 56.19
N ALA A 256 -4.10 -5.62 57.44
CA ALA A 256 -3.48 -4.36 57.81
C ALA A 256 -1.97 -4.52 57.61
N GLY A 257 -1.43 -3.90 56.56
CA GLY A 257 0.00 -3.86 56.31
C GLY A 257 0.79 -3.38 57.54
N TRP A 258 2.11 -3.54 57.46
CA TRP A 258 3.02 -2.99 58.46
C TRP A 258 2.73 -1.48 58.58
N PHE A 259 2.22 -1.06 59.75
CA PHE A 259 2.00 0.34 60.08
C PHE A 259 3.31 1.13 60.05
#